data_AF-A0A8B9EX95-F1
#
_entry.id   AF-A0A8B9EX95-F1
#
_cell.length_a   1.000
_cell.length_b   1.000
_cell.length_c   1.000
_cell.angle_alpha   90.00
_cell.angle_beta   90.00
_cell.angle_gamma   90.00
#
_symmetry.space_group_name_H-M   'P 1'
#
loop_
_entity.id
_entity.type
_entity.pdbx_description
1 polymer ?
#
loop_
_entity_poly.entity_id
_entity_poly.type
_entity_poly.pdbx_seq_one_letter_code
_entity_poly.pdbx_strand_id
1 'polypeptide(L)'
;MFMTAPEIRVRCAPGPFPCSRAPVRAGPRLPVVVLGEKVWGAMTAVTREVFGRMPQEEGGGEVEKFTLRSGSVKVEILSLGCIIAALETRGRDGVFSDVVLGFDTLEGYTRKHPFFGAVVGRVANRIGKGRFTVHGQDYQLFLNNGPNSLHGGARGFDKVLWSPQVLPNGVCFFRLSPDGEEGYPGDLQVWVTYTLNGEELAINYQAQTSKTTPINLTNHAYFNLAGQGSRDIYDHEISIEADSYLPVDSTKIPTGEVAAVQGTGFDLRQPVELGKHLQKFGLDGFDHNFCLQQEQARHLAARARHPPTGRAMEVHTTQPGIQFYTGNNLDGSLKGKGAVVYPKHSAFCLETQNWPDAVNKPHFPNTLLHPGEEYNHTTWLVFSTA
;
A
#
# COMPACT_ATOMS: atom_id res chain seq x y z
N MET A 1 3.36 -42.08 -39.98
CA MET A 1 2.61 -40.82 -40.15
C MET A 1 3.52 -39.70 -39.68
N PHE A 2 4.27 -39.08 -40.61
CA PHE A 2 4.01 -37.76 -41.20
C PHE A 2 4.20 -36.64 -40.15
N MET A 3 5.08 -35.64 -40.28
CA MET A 3 5.55 -34.94 -41.48
C MET A 3 6.98 -34.40 -41.32
N THR A 4 7.62 -34.17 -42.46
CA THR A 4 8.92 -33.51 -42.67
C THR A 4 8.78 -32.06 -43.17
N ALA A 5 9.84 -31.27 -42.93
CA ALA A 5 10.40 -30.16 -43.74
C ALA A 5 9.79 -28.73 -43.59
N PRO A 6 10.55 -27.63 -43.84
CA PRO A 6 11.79 -27.57 -44.64
C PRO A 6 13.01 -26.82 -44.06
N GLU A 7 14.19 -27.34 -44.42
CA GLU A 7 15.47 -26.62 -44.46
C GLU A 7 15.51 -25.65 -45.65
N ILE A 8 15.94 -24.41 -45.41
CA ILE A 8 16.28 -23.44 -46.46
C ILE A 8 17.77 -23.50 -46.73
N ARG A 9 18.13 -23.90 -47.96
CA ARG A 9 19.50 -23.88 -48.51
C ARG A 9 19.91 -22.46 -48.90
N VAL A 10 21.08 -22.01 -48.44
CA VAL A 10 21.84 -20.94 -49.09
C VAL A 10 23.08 -21.56 -49.73
N ARG A 11 23.20 -21.38 -51.05
CA ARG A 11 24.36 -21.77 -51.87
C ARG A 11 25.41 -20.67 -51.82
N CYS A 12 26.67 -21.02 -51.58
CA CYS A 12 27.83 -20.21 -51.98
C CYS A 12 28.74 -21.04 -52.89
N ALA A 13 29.22 -20.40 -53.97
CA ALA A 13 29.94 -20.97 -55.10
C ALA A 13 31.44 -21.27 -54.81
N PRO A 14 32.14 -22.07 -55.65
CA PRO A 14 33.48 -22.59 -55.33
C PRO A 14 34.66 -21.89 -56.05
N GLY A 15 35.81 -21.84 -55.35
CA GLY A 15 37.19 -21.89 -55.89
C GLY A 15 37.87 -20.56 -56.30
N PRO A 16 39.23 -20.46 -56.31
CA PRO A 16 40.20 -21.55 -56.59
C PRO A 16 41.49 -21.67 -55.68
N PHE A 17 41.91 -22.92 -55.43
CA PHE A 17 43.28 -23.54 -55.22
C PHE A 17 44.32 -23.02 -54.17
N PRO A 18 45.33 -23.83 -53.74
CA PRO A 18 45.38 -25.28 -53.45
C PRO A 18 46.10 -25.68 -52.11
N CYS A 19 45.90 -26.96 -51.72
CA CYS A 19 46.68 -27.88 -50.87
C CYS A 19 47.84 -27.39 -49.96
N SER A 20 47.76 -27.72 -48.65
CA SER A 20 48.75 -28.59 -47.98
C SER A 20 48.20 -29.17 -46.67
N ARG A 21 48.45 -30.47 -46.43
CA ARG A 21 48.12 -31.18 -45.18
C ARG A 21 49.31 -31.04 -44.21
N ALA A 22 49.05 -30.62 -42.99
CA ALA A 22 49.96 -30.75 -41.85
C ALA A 22 49.18 -31.22 -40.60
N PRO A 23 49.78 -32.01 -39.69
CA PRO A 23 49.06 -32.69 -38.62
C PRO A 23 48.71 -31.74 -37.47
N VAL A 24 47.48 -31.80 -36.98
CA VAL A 24 47.02 -31.07 -35.80
C VAL A 24 47.61 -31.74 -34.55
N ARG A 25 48.55 -31.06 -33.89
CA ARG A 25 48.99 -31.39 -32.52
C ARG A 25 47.90 -30.98 -31.53
N ALA A 26 47.57 -31.87 -30.60
CA ALA A 26 46.67 -31.60 -29.49
C ALA A 26 47.22 -30.45 -28.62
N GLY A 27 46.48 -29.33 -28.56
CA GLY A 27 46.71 -28.25 -27.62
C GLY A 27 46.22 -28.61 -26.21
N PRO A 28 46.76 -27.97 -25.15
CA PRO A 28 46.46 -28.32 -23.77
C PRO A 28 45.00 -28.03 -23.43
N ARG A 29 44.39 -28.93 -22.66
CA ARG A 29 43.05 -28.75 -22.09
C ARG A 29 43.07 -27.52 -21.18
N LEU A 30 42.34 -26.47 -21.56
CA LEU A 30 42.00 -25.37 -20.66
C LEU A 30 41.06 -25.90 -19.57
N PRO A 31 41.21 -25.48 -18.30
CA PRO A 31 40.29 -25.88 -17.25
C PRO A 31 38.91 -25.28 -17.56
N VAL A 32 37.89 -26.12 -17.51
CA VAL A 32 36.49 -25.69 -17.42
C VAL A 32 36.35 -25.04 -16.04
N VAL A 33 36.40 -23.71 -16.00
CA VAL A 33 35.92 -22.97 -14.84
C VAL A 33 34.41 -23.11 -14.85
N VAL A 34 33.89 -23.94 -13.95
CA VAL A 34 32.47 -23.93 -13.60
C VAL A 34 32.21 -22.57 -12.98
N LEU A 35 31.71 -21.63 -13.79
CA LEU A 35 31.18 -20.37 -13.30
C LEU A 35 30.02 -20.75 -12.37
N GLY A 36 30.20 -20.44 -11.09
CA GLY A 36 29.26 -20.77 -10.04
C GLY A 36 27.84 -20.39 -10.45
N GLU A 37 26.91 -21.27 -10.12
CA GLU A 37 25.49 -20.97 -10.12
C GLU A 37 25.30 -19.66 -9.36
N LYS A 38 25.01 -18.57 -10.08
CA LYS A 38 24.33 -17.44 -9.48
C LYS A 38 23.08 -18.03 -8.88
N VAL A 39 22.97 -18.02 -7.56
CA VAL A 39 21.71 -18.26 -6.88
C VAL A 39 20.79 -17.13 -7.33
N TRP A 40 19.90 -17.41 -8.29
CA TRP A 40 18.82 -16.50 -8.60
C TRP A 40 17.98 -16.45 -7.32
N GLY A 41 18.01 -15.33 -6.60
CA GLY A 41 17.07 -15.11 -5.50
C GLY A 41 15.68 -15.45 -6.02
N ALA A 42 14.98 -16.34 -5.33
CA ALA A 42 13.73 -16.91 -5.83
C ALA A 42 12.79 -15.78 -6.28
N MET A 43 12.44 -15.79 -7.57
CA MET A 43 11.52 -14.81 -8.15
C MET A 43 10.18 -14.87 -7.41
N THR A 44 9.57 -13.71 -7.17
CA THR A 44 8.22 -13.62 -6.59
C THR A 44 7.24 -14.42 -7.44
N ALA A 45 6.53 -15.36 -6.81
CA ALA A 45 5.46 -16.09 -7.45
C ALA A 45 4.16 -15.28 -7.36
N VAL A 46 3.43 -15.20 -8.48
CA VAL A 46 2.12 -14.54 -8.56
C VAL A 46 1.07 -15.57 -8.98
N THR A 47 0.05 -15.76 -8.15
CA THR A 47 -1.11 -16.59 -8.49
C THR A 47 -2.39 -15.78 -8.35
N ARG A 48 -3.45 -16.21 -9.03
CA ARG A 48 -4.78 -15.61 -8.91
C ARG A 48 -5.86 -16.68 -8.80
N GLU A 49 -6.92 -16.35 -8.09
CA GLU A 49 -8.12 -17.18 -7.95
C GLU A 49 -9.36 -16.30 -7.74
N VAL A 50 -10.54 -16.88 -7.93
CA VAL A 50 -11.80 -16.21 -7.61
C VAL A 50 -11.98 -16.18 -6.09
N PHE A 51 -12.19 -15.00 -5.52
CA PHE A 51 -12.48 -14.83 -4.10
C PHE A 51 -13.98 -14.85 -3.81
N GLY A 52 -14.78 -14.26 -4.72
CA GLY A 52 -16.22 -14.19 -4.58
C GLY A 52 -16.87 -13.39 -5.71
N ARG A 53 -18.17 -13.15 -5.58
CA ARG A 53 -18.93 -12.29 -6.51
C ARG A 53 -19.67 -11.23 -5.73
N MET A 54 -19.58 -9.98 -6.19
CA MET A 54 -20.34 -8.87 -5.62
C MET A 54 -21.84 -9.05 -5.91
N PRO A 55 -22.73 -8.64 -4.99
CA PRO A 55 -24.16 -8.53 -5.28
C PRO A 55 -24.42 -7.59 -6.46
N GLN A 56 -25.47 -7.85 -7.26
CA GLN A 56 -25.78 -7.04 -8.45
C GLN A 56 -26.15 -5.60 -8.07
N GLU A 57 -26.85 -5.43 -6.95
CA GLU A 57 -27.21 -4.16 -6.34
C GLU A 57 -25.99 -3.33 -5.88
N GLU A 58 -24.83 -3.96 -5.69
CA GLU A 58 -23.56 -3.31 -5.35
C GLU A 58 -22.63 -3.17 -6.58
N GLY A 59 -23.19 -3.33 -7.79
CA GLY A 59 -22.47 -3.19 -9.07
C GLY A 59 -22.04 -4.50 -9.71
N GLY A 60 -22.26 -5.63 -9.04
CA GLY A 60 -21.94 -6.96 -9.55
C GLY A 60 -20.44 -7.15 -9.88
N GLY A 61 -20.14 -8.30 -10.50
CA GLY A 61 -18.79 -8.63 -10.93
C GLY A 61 -18.08 -9.65 -10.04
N GLU A 62 -17.03 -10.24 -10.61
CA GLU A 62 -16.19 -11.22 -9.95
C GLU A 62 -15.05 -10.52 -9.22
N VAL A 63 -14.84 -10.86 -7.96
CA VAL A 63 -13.70 -10.41 -7.18
C VAL A 63 -12.62 -11.48 -7.25
N GLU A 64 -11.46 -11.12 -7.78
CA GLU A 64 -10.28 -11.96 -7.84
C GLU A 64 -9.37 -11.66 -6.64
N LYS A 65 -8.68 -12.69 -6.16
CA LYS A 65 -7.59 -12.59 -5.17
C LYS A 65 -6.27 -12.92 -5.83
N PHE A 66 -5.29 -12.07 -5.66
CA PHE A 66 -3.93 -12.19 -6.16
C PHE A 66 -3.00 -12.49 -4.99
N THR A 67 -2.28 -13.60 -5.05
CA THR A 67 -1.26 -13.93 -4.04
C THR A 67 0.12 -13.67 -4.61
N LEU A 68 0.86 -12.74 -3.98
CA LEU A 68 2.29 -12.54 -4.25
C LEU A 68 3.08 -13.22 -3.14
N ARG A 69 4.02 -14.10 -3.50
CA ARG A 69 4.82 -14.85 -2.53
C ARG A 69 6.31 -14.77 -2.86
N SER A 70 7.09 -14.31 -1.91
CA SER A 70 8.55 -14.43 -1.87
C SER A 70 8.97 -15.46 -0.81
N GLY A 71 10.28 -15.59 -0.56
CA GLY A 71 10.80 -16.42 0.53
C GLY A 71 10.57 -15.86 1.94
N SER A 72 10.25 -14.57 2.06
CA SER A 72 10.15 -13.84 3.34
C SER A 72 8.77 -13.23 3.61
N VAL A 73 7.97 -12.97 2.56
CA VAL A 73 6.66 -12.33 2.67
C VAL A 73 5.66 -13.01 1.74
N LYS A 74 4.42 -13.16 2.20
CA LYS A 74 3.26 -13.49 1.36
C LYS A 74 2.21 -12.40 1.52
N VAL A 75 1.67 -11.88 0.43
CA VAL A 75 0.57 -10.92 0.45
C VAL A 75 -0.58 -11.41 -0.43
N GLU A 76 -1.81 -11.25 0.05
CA GLU A 76 -3.03 -11.53 -0.70
C GLU A 76 -3.78 -10.22 -0.93
N ILE A 77 -4.09 -9.91 -2.20
CA ILE A 77 -4.67 -8.64 -2.63
C ILE A 77 -5.95 -8.89 -3.41
N LEU A 78 -7.03 -8.19 -3.12
CA LEU A 78 -8.31 -8.32 -3.82
C LEU A 78 -8.46 -7.26 -4.91
N SER A 79 -9.14 -7.62 -6.00
CA SER A 79 -9.57 -6.62 -7.01
C SER A 79 -10.67 -5.68 -6.50
N LEU A 80 -11.38 -6.04 -5.43
CA LEU A 80 -12.23 -5.12 -4.69
C LEU A 80 -11.35 -4.17 -3.88
N GLY A 81 -11.48 -2.86 -4.12
CA GLY A 81 -10.81 -1.81 -3.35
C GLY A 81 -9.29 -1.89 -3.33
N CYS A 82 -8.68 -2.73 -4.19
CA CYS A 82 -7.26 -3.04 -4.13
C CYS A 82 -6.81 -3.49 -2.71
N ILE A 83 -7.68 -4.25 -2.01
CA ILE A 83 -7.55 -4.54 -0.58
C ILE A 83 -6.40 -5.52 -0.31
N ILE A 84 -5.49 -5.19 0.61
CA ILE A 84 -4.59 -6.17 1.23
C ILE A 84 -5.40 -7.00 2.22
N ALA A 85 -5.78 -8.23 1.82
CA ALA A 85 -6.60 -9.13 2.63
C ALA A 85 -5.80 -9.95 3.65
N ALA A 86 -4.54 -10.27 3.31
CA ALA A 86 -3.60 -10.95 4.20
C ALA A 86 -2.17 -10.52 3.90
N LEU A 87 -1.33 -10.46 4.92
CA LEU A 87 0.09 -10.14 4.80
C LEU A 87 0.85 -10.96 5.84
N GLU A 88 1.51 -12.01 5.41
CA GLU A 88 2.24 -12.92 6.28
C GLU A 88 3.74 -12.63 6.26
N THR A 89 4.32 -12.52 7.45
CA THR A 89 5.76 -12.31 7.64
C THR A 89 6.34 -13.26 8.70
N ARG A 90 7.62 -13.56 8.55
CA ARG A 90 8.34 -14.51 9.41
C ARG A 90 8.72 -13.88 10.75
N GLY A 91 8.42 -14.57 11.86
CA GLY A 91 8.94 -14.26 13.20
C GLY A 91 10.32 -14.89 13.44
N ARG A 92 10.96 -14.58 14.57
CA ARG A 92 12.28 -15.14 14.92
C ARG A 92 12.29 -16.65 15.13
N ASP A 93 11.12 -17.23 15.39
CA ASP A 93 10.88 -18.67 15.47
C ASP A 93 10.78 -19.35 14.08
N GLY A 94 10.84 -18.56 13.00
CA GLY A 94 10.68 -19.03 11.63
C GLY A 94 9.23 -19.18 11.17
N VAL A 95 8.25 -18.85 12.03
CA VAL A 95 6.82 -19.03 11.74
C VAL A 95 6.27 -17.80 11.03
N PHE A 96 5.55 -18.03 9.93
CA PHE A 96 4.77 -17.00 9.27
C PHE A 96 3.48 -16.74 10.04
N SER A 97 3.17 -15.46 10.27
CA SER A 97 1.86 -15.06 10.79
C SER A 97 1.34 -13.91 9.97
N ASP A 98 0.03 -13.92 9.74
CA ASP A 98 -0.68 -12.81 9.12
C ASP A 98 -0.71 -11.63 10.08
N VAL A 99 -0.11 -10.52 9.67
CA VAL A 99 0.06 -9.31 10.49
C VAL A 99 -0.90 -8.19 10.11
N VAL A 100 -1.90 -8.44 9.26
CA VAL A 100 -2.94 -7.45 8.96
C VAL A 100 -4.33 -7.94 9.37
N LEU A 101 -5.17 -7.03 9.86
CA LEU A 101 -6.58 -7.34 10.08
C LEU A 101 -7.33 -7.43 8.75
N GLY A 102 -8.43 -8.17 8.75
CA GLY A 102 -9.27 -8.35 7.57
C GLY A 102 -10.33 -9.44 7.80
N PHE A 103 -10.88 -9.95 6.70
CA PHE A 103 -11.91 -10.99 6.70
C PHE A 103 -11.52 -12.17 5.80
N ASP A 104 -12.05 -13.36 6.12
CA ASP A 104 -11.87 -14.57 5.29
C ASP A 104 -12.78 -14.58 4.05
N THR A 105 -13.86 -13.80 4.05
CA THR A 105 -14.89 -13.84 3.01
C THR A 105 -15.19 -12.46 2.43
N LEU A 106 -15.73 -12.45 1.19
CA LEU A 106 -16.11 -11.23 0.50
C LEU A 106 -17.19 -10.45 1.27
N GLU A 107 -18.15 -11.14 1.88
CA GLU A 107 -19.23 -10.51 2.66
C GLU A 107 -18.70 -9.70 3.84
N GLY A 108 -17.54 -10.07 4.39
CA GLY A 108 -16.87 -9.26 5.42
C GLY A 108 -16.45 -7.88 4.89
N TYR A 109 -15.95 -7.84 3.65
CA TYR A 109 -15.49 -6.60 3.00
C TYR A 109 -16.59 -5.77 2.36
N THR A 110 -17.75 -6.35 2.03
CA THR A 110 -18.89 -5.59 1.48
C THR A 110 -19.81 -5.02 2.57
N ARG A 111 -19.82 -5.63 3.76
CA ARG A 111 -20.50 -5.07 4.93
C ARG A 111 -19.76 -3.84 5.47
N LYS A 112 -20.43 -3.09 6.35
CA LYS A 112 -19.80 -1.94 7.03
C LYS A 112 -18.60 -2.39 7.86
N HIS A 113 -17.42 -1.89 7.51
CA HIS A 113 -16.16 -2.05 8.23
C HIS A 113 -15.31 -0.77 8.07
N PRO A 114 -14.25 -0.59 8.87
CA PRO A 114 -13.47 0.65 8.88
C PRO A 114 -12.32 0.62 7.86
N PHE A 115 -12.61 0.33 6.59
CA PHE A 115 -11.66 0.40 5.46
C PHE A 115 -10.51 -0.63 5.49
N PHE A 116 -10.69 -1.80 6.10
CA PHE A 116 -9.60 -2.77 6.30
C PHE A 116 -8.81 -3.08 5.02
N GLY A 117 -7.53 -2.68 5.00
CA GLY A 117 -6.57 -3.03 3.95
C GLY A 117 -6.78 -2.34 2.61
N ALA A 118 -7.81 -1.51 2.49
CA ALA A 118 -8.25 -0.96 1.21
C ALA A 118 -7.40 0.22 0.74
N VAL A 119 -7.33 0.41 -0.57
CA VAL A 119 -6.95 1.70 -1.13
C VAL A 119 -8.06 2.70 -0.90
N VAL A 120 -7.69 3.88 -0.41
CA VAL A 120 -8.60 4.97 -0.13
C VAL A 120 -8.40 6.09 -1.14
N GLY A 121 -9.52 6.64 -1.62
CA GLY A 121 -9.56 7.76 -2.56
C GLY A 121 -11.01 8.11 -2.94
N ARG A 122 -11.29 9.20 -3.66
CA ARG A 122 -10.32 10.05 -4.38
C ARG A 122 -9.40 10.88 -3.49
N VAL A 123 -9.88 11.27 -2.31
CA VAL A 123 -9.10 11.99 -1.29
C VAL A 123 -9.19 11.23 0.04
N ALA A 124 -8.04 10.73 0.49
CA ALA A 124 -7.87 10.12 1.81
C ALA A 124 -8.01 11.15 2.94
N ASN A 125 -8.37 10.64 4.12
CA ASN A 125 -8.72 11.41 5.31
C ASN A 125 -9.88 12.39 5.08
N ARG A 126 -9.95 13.45 5.89
CA ARG A 126 -11.11 14.34 5.98
C ARG A 126 -10.96 15.58 5.11
N ILE A 127 -12.09 16.04 4.57
CA ILE A 127 -12.29 17.39 4.04
C ILE A 127 -13.32 18.10 4.92
N GLY A 128 -12.93 19.25 5.48
CA GLY A 128 -13.75 20.04 6.37
C GLY A 128 -15.08 20.42 5.73
N LYS A 129 -16.19 20.14 6.43
CA LYS A 129 -17.56 20.39 5.94
C LYS A 129 -17.91 19.66 4.63
N GLY A 130 -17.06 18.74 4.16
CA GLY A 130 -17.13 18.14 2.84
C GLY A 130 -17.16 19.17 1.72
N ARG A 131 -16.50 20.32 1.88
CA ARG A 131 -16.49 21.39 0.90
C ARG A 131 -15.07 21.81 0.54
N PHE A 132 -14.90 22.21 -0.71
CA PHE A 132 -13.68 22.83 -1.18
C PHE A 132 -13.98 23.66 -2.44
N THR A 133 -13.04 24.53 -2.80
CA THR A 133 -13.16 25.41 -3.97
C THR A 133 -11.98 25.16 -4.91
N VAL A 134 -12.26 24.96 -6.21
CA VAL A 134 -11.24 24.87 -7.26
C VAL A 134 -11.59 25.87 -8.36
N HIS A 135 -10.66 26.74 -8.72
CA HIS A 135 -10.85 27.78 -9.75
C HIS A 135 -12.11 28.66 -9.54
N GLY A 136 -12.43 28.96 -8.28
CA GLY A 136 -13.61 29.75 -7.90
C GLY A 136 -14.94 29.00 -7.94
N GLN A 137 -14.94 27.71 -8.30
CA GLN A 137 -16.12 26.85 -8.24
C GLN A 137 -16.14 26.07 -6.93
N ASP A 138 -17.26 26.13 -6.22
CA ASP A 138 -17.50 25.37 -4.99
C ASP A 138 -18.01 23.97 -5.30
N TYR A 139 -17.48 22.99 -4.56
CA TYR A 139 -17.87 21.59 -4.62
C TYR A 139 -18.36 21.12 -3.25
N GLN A 140 -19.43 20.31 -3.26
CA GLN A 140 -19.98 19.66 -2.07
C GLN A 140 -19.86 18.15 -2.22
N LEU A 141 -19.15 17.54 -1.29
CA LEU A 141 -18.97 16.10 -1.17
C LEU A 141 -20.03 15.50 -0.24
N PHE A 142 -20.18 14.17 -0.33
CA PHE A 142 -21.02 13.42 0.59
C PHE A 142 -20.48 13.49 2.04
N LEU A 143 -21.35 13.78 2.99
CA LEU A 143 -21.02 13.89 4.42
C LEU A 143 -21.22 12.54 5.12
N ASN A 144 -20.18 11.70 5.09
CA ASN A 144 -20.17 10.38 5.74
C ASN A 144 -19.48 10.37 7.11
N ASN A 145 -18.95 11.51 7.59
CA ASN A 145 -18.30 11.59 8.89
C ASN A 145 -18.70 12.87 9.66
N GLY A 146 -19.88 12.82 10.28
CA GLY A 146 -20.43 13.98 10.99
C GLY A 146 -20.64 15.15 10.01
N PRO A 147 -20.07 16.35 10.29
CA PRO A 147 -20.16 17.46 9.35
C PRO A 147 -19.20 17.33 8.17
N ASN A 148 -18.28 16.36 8.16
CA ASN A 148 -17.17 16.28 7.22
C ASN A 148 -17.36 15.16 6.18
N SER A 149 -16.60 15.24 5.09
CA SER A 149 -16.42 14.11 4.17
C SER A 149 -15.13 13.38 4.52
N LEU A 150 -15.13 12.05 4.46
CA LEU A 150 -14.04 11.18 4.86
C LEU A 150 -13.78 10.12 3.79
N HIS A 151 -12.51 9.89 3.47
CA HIS A 151 -12.05 8.75 2.68
C HIS A 151 -12.80 8.58 1.35
N GLY A 152 -12.97 9.69 0.63
CA GLY A 152 -13.57 9.70 -0.71
C GLY A 152 -15.09 9.65 -0.78
N GLY A 153 -15.82 9.54 0.34
CA GLY A 153 -17.28 9.65 0.36
C GLY A 153 -18.02 8.35 0.68
N ALA A 154 -19.28 8.24 0.24
CA ALA A 154 -20.14 7.09 0.54
C ALA A 154 -19.57 5.80 -0.07
N ARG A 155 -19.23 5.88 -1.37
CA ARG A 155 -18.67 4.79 -2.17
C ARG A 155 -17.31 5.20 -2.74
N GLY A 156 -16.37 5.42 -1.84
CA GLY A 156 -14.96 5.66 -2.16
C GLY A 156 -14.28 4.48 -2.87
N PHE A 157 -12.99 4.66 -3.16
CA PHE A 157 -12.17 3.72 -3.92
C PHE A 157 -12.03 2.34 -3.25
N ASP A 158 -12.32 2.26 -1.96
CA ASP A 158 -12.30 1.04 -1.15
C ASP A 158 -13.45 0.07 -1.46
N LYS A 159 -14.56 0.55 -2.05
CA LYS A 159 -15.82 -0.22 -2.24
C LYS A 159 -16.16 -0.51 -3.69
N VAL A 160 -15.19 -0.36 -4.58
CA VAL A 160 -15.38 -0.49 -6.03
C VAL A 160 -14.45 -1.55 -6.58
N LEU A 161 -14.92 -2.22 -7.64
CA LEU A 161 -14.11 -3.21 -8.35
C LEU A 161 -13.10 -2.52 -9.26
N TRP A 162 -11.87 -3.00 -9.23
CA TRP A 162 -10.79 -2.53 -10.09
C TRP A 162 -10.45 -3.58 -11.14
N SER A 163 -10.01 -3.13 -12.31
CA SER A 163 -9.58 -4.00 -13.40
C SER A 163 -8.14 -4.46 -13.17
N PRO A 164 -7.85 -5.75 -12.97
CA PRO A 164 -6.51 -6.22 -12.67
C PRO A 164 -5.70 -6.57 -13.92
N GLN A 165 -4.39 -6.38 -13.82
CA GLN A 165 -3.38 -6.86 -14.76
C GLN A 165 -2.22 -7.49 -13.96
N VAL A 166 -2.00 -8.79 -14.16
CA VAL A 166 -0.88 -9.50 -13.52
C VAL A 166 0.46 -9.03 -14.10
N LEU A 167 1.44 -8.83 -13.22
CA LEU A 167 2.83 -8.49 -13.53
C LEU A 167 3.75 -9.65 -13.12
N PRO A 168 5.00 -9.71 -13.59
CA PRO A 168 5.93 -10.79 -13.23
C PRO A 168 6.17 -10.97 -11.72
N ASN A 169 6.14 -9.88 -10.94
CA ASN A 169 6.38 -9.85 -9.49
C ASN A 169 5.25 -9.13 -8.74
N GLY A 170 4.06 -9.02 -9.33
CA GLY A 170 3.02 -8.14 -8.79
C GLY A 170 1.69 -8.17 -9.53
N VAL A 171 0.88 -7.16 -9.23
CA VAL A 171 -0.40 -6.89 -9.91
C VAL A 171 -0.61 -5.37 -9.99
N CYS A 172 -1.07 -4.90 -11.13
CA CYS A 172 -1.51 -3.53 -11.36
C CYS A 172 -3.03 -3.51 -11.47
N PHE A 173 -3.68 -2.60 -10.77
CA PHE A 173 -5.12 -2.39 -10.81
C PHE A 173 -5.41 -1.06 -11.48
N PHE A 174 -6.36 -1.04 -12.40
CA PHE A 174 -6.82 0.16 -13.09
C PHE A 174 -8.27 0.47 -12.77
N ARG A 175 -8.58 1.76 -12.65
CA ARG A 175 -9.96 2.25 -12.59
C ARG A 175 -10.08 3.64 -13.20
N LEU A 176 -11.24 3.87 -13.83
CA LEU A 176 -11.73 5.20 -14.17
C LEU A 176 -12.75 5.65 -13.12
N SER A 177 -12.48 6.75 -12.44
CA SER A 177 -13.40 7.47 -11.57
C SER A 177 -14.00 8.63 -12.36
N PRO A 178 -15.25 8.55 -12.83
CA PRO A 178 -15.80 9.57 -13.74
C PRO A 178 -15.96 10.95 -13.08
N ASP A 179 -16.08 11.99 -13.89
CA ASP A 179 -16.45 13.34 -13.46
C ASP A 179 -17.73 13.33 -12.62
N GLY A 180 -17.69 14.00 -11.48
CA GLY A 180 -18.80 14.08 -10.53
C GLY A 180 -18.92 12.88 -9.58
N GLU A 181 -18.09 11.84 -9.71
CA GLU A 181 -18.09 10.72 -8.75
C GLU A 181 -17.85 11.24 -7.33
N GLU A 182 -18.77 10.92 -6.41
CA GLU A 182 -18.78 11.39 -5.02
C GLU A 182 -18.70 12.93 -4.85
N GLY A 183 -18.97 13.69 -5.93
CA GLY A 183 -18.91 15.15 -5.96
C GLY A 183 -17.56 15.74 -6.41
N TYR A 184 -16.58 14.92 -6.80
CA TYR A 184 -15.27 15.39 -7.27
C TYR A 184 -15.28 15.73 -8.78
N PRO A 185 -14.64 16.83 -9.21
CA PRO A 185 -14.57 17.19 -10.64
C PRO A 185 -13.53 16.35 -11.39
N GLY A 186 -13.78 16.14 -12.69
CA GLY A 186 -12.87 15.49 -13.62
C GLY A 186 -12.93 13.98 -13.58
N ASP A 187 -12.82 13.38 -14.77
CA ASP A 187 -12.50 11.97 -14.89
C ASP A 187 -11.09 11.77 -14.36
N LEU A 188 -10.92 10.83 -13.44
CA LEU A 188 -9.63 10.45 -12.89
C LEU A 188 -9.33 9.00 -13.27
N GLN A 189 -8.32 8.82 -14.10
CA GLN A 189 -7.72 7.52 -14.37
C GLN A 189 -6.72 7.21 -13.27
N VAL A 190 -6.81 6.02 -12.67
CA VAL A 190 -5.98 5.64 -11.53
C VAL A 190 -5.41 4.25 -11.77
N TRP A 191 -4.12 4.11 -11.49
CA TRP A 191 -3.40 2.84 -11.43
C TRP A 191 -2.84 2.64 -10.03
N VAL A 192 -3.08 1.45 -9.46
CA VAL A 192 -2.46 1.02 -8.20
C VAL A 192 -1.65 -0.22 -8.48
N THR A 193 -0.34 -0.13 -8.29
CA THR A 193 0.58 -1.23 -8.58
C THR A 193 1.19 -1.76 -7.30
N TYR A 194 0.95 -3.04 -7.03
CA TYR A 194 1.61 -3.79 -5.96
C TYR A 194 2.71 -4.65 -6.55
N THR A 195 3.93 -4.52 -6.03
CA THR A 195 5.05 -5.42 -6.37
C THR A 195 5.72 -5.91 -5.11
N LEU A 196 6.12 -7.19 -5.12
CA LEU A 196 6.84 -7.80 -4.02
C LEU A 196 8.23 -8.21 -4.50
N ASN A 197 9.27 -7.77 -3.80
CA ASN A 197 10.66 -8.11 -4.07
C ASN A 197 11.36 -8.52 -2.78
N GLY A 198 11.53 -9.82 -2.56
CA GLY A 198 12.06 -10.33 -1.28
C GLY A 198 11.16 -9.91 -0.13
N GLU A 199 11.69 -9.08 0.78
CA GLU A 199 11.00 -8.60 1.98
C GLU A 199 10.29 -7.25 1.83
N GLU A 200 10.35 -6.65 0.64
CA GLU A 200 9.76 -5.34 0.37
C GLU A 200 8.49 -5.47 -0.48
N LEU A 201 7.37 -5.01 0.08
CA LEU A 201 6.12 -4.78 -0.64
C LEU A 201 6.03 -3.29 -1.02
N ALA A 202 6.06 -2.99 -2.31
CA ALA A 202 5.86 -1.64 -2.82
C ALA A 202 4.41 -1.46 -3.31
N ILE A 203 3.80 -0.33 -2.95
CA ILE A 203 2.49 0.14 -3.41
C ILE A 203 2.71 1.47 -4.11
N ASN A 204 2.52 1.49 -5.43
CA ASN A 204 2.62 2.69 -6.25
C ASN A 204 1.23 3.15 -6.70
N TYR A 205 1.00 4.45 -6.68
CA TYR A 205 -0.23 5.11 -7.07
C TYR A 205 0.09 6.07 -8.21
N GLN A 206 -0.50 5.84 -9.38
CA GLN A 206 -0.44 6.76 -10.50
C GLN A 206 -1.84 7.27 -10.85
N ALA A 207 -1.97 8.54 -11.21
CA ALA A 207 -3.24 9.06 -11.70
C ALA A 207 -3.09 10.22 -12.69
N GLN A 208 -4.10 10.35 -13.54
CA GLN A 208 -4.25 11.44 -14.51
C GLN A 208 -5.69 11.92 -14.53
N THR A 209 -5.90 13.22 -14.72
CA THR A 209 -7.23 13.84 -14.66
C THR A 209 -7.61 14.60 -15.93
N SER A 210 -8.91 14.64 -16.24
CA SER A 210 -9.47 15.49 -17.31
C SER A 210 -9.80 16.92 -16.86
N LYS A 211 -9.94 17.18 -15.55
CA LYS A 211 -10.14 18.51 -14.95
C LYS A 211 -9.33 18.65 -13.67
N THR A 212 -8.97 19.88 -13.27
CA THR A 212 -8.29 20.09 -11.98
C THR A 212 -9.12 19.53 -10.84
N THR A 213 -8.52 18.67 -10.01
CA THR A 213 -9.22 17.94 -8.94
C THR A 213 -8.27 17.68 -7.78
N PRO A 214 -8.73 17.70 -6.51
CA PRO A 214 -7.91 17.23 -5.41
C PRO A 214 -7.75 15.71 -5.49
N ILE A 215 -6.55 15.23 -5.17
CA ILE A 215 -6.22 13.81 -5.09
C ILE A 215 -5.30 13.55 -3.89
N ASN A 216 -5.59 12.46 -3.18
CA ASN A 216 -4.75 11.94 -2.11
C ASN A 216 -5.07 10.45 -1.94
N LEU A 217 -4.15 9.58 -2.33
CA LEU A 217 -4.35 8.13 -2.30
C LEU A 217 -3.46 7.48 -1.24
N THR A 218 -4.02 6.49 -0.53
CA THR A 218 -3.27 5.72 0.48
C THR A 218 -3.85 4.32 0.61
N ASN A 219 -3.22 3.48 1.44
CA ASN A 219 -3.72 2.16 1.82
C ASN A 219 -3.98 2.12 3.33
N HIS A 220 -5.16 1.63 3.72
CA HIS A 220 -5.65 1.63 5.09
C HIS A 220 -5.50 0.25 5.76
N ALA A 221 -4.35 -0.41 5.56
CA ALA A 221 -4.01 -1.64 6.27
C ALA A 221 -3.88 -1.42 7.78
N TYR A 222 -4.49 -2.32 8.55
CA TYR A 222 -4.42 -2.37 10.01
C TYR A 222 -3.42 -3.44 10.40
N PHE A 223 -2.26 -3.04 10.91
CA PHE A 223 -1.16 -3.92 11.27
C PHE A 223 -1.20 -4.33 12.73
N ASN A 224 -0.89 -5.60 12.99
CA ASN A 224 -0.43 -6.09 14.27
C ASN A 224 0.72 -7.09 14.05
N LEU A 225 1.95 -6.66 14.33
CA LEU A 225 3.16 -7.50 14.15
C LEU A 225 3.26 -8.69 15.12
N ALA A 226 2.42 -8.73 16.17
CA ALA A 226 2.24 -9.93 16.99
C ALA A 226 1.39 -11.00 16.27
N GLY A 227 0.65 -10.58 15.23
CA GLY A 227 -0.29 -11.37 14.45
C GLY A 227 -1.72 -10.83 14.60
N GLN A 228 -2.55 -10.96 13.56
CA GLN A 228 -3.90 -10.40 13.50
C GLN A 228 -4.84 -10.86 14.64
N GLY A 229 -4.56 -12.03 15.21
CA GLY A 229 -5.25 -12.61 16.37
C GLY A 229 -4.91 -11.99 17.72
N SER A 230 -3.92 -11.10 17.78
CA SER A 230 -3.43 -10.53 19.04
C SER A 230 -4.38 -9.45 19.55
N ARG A 231 -4.50 -9.36 20.88
CA ARG A 231 -5.52 -8.54 21.53
C ARG A 231 -5.29 -7.04 21.32
N ASP A 232 -4.03 -6.61 21.37
CA ASP A 232 -3.65 -5.20 21.36
C ASP A 232 -2.28 -4.98 20.70
N ILE A 233 -1.84 -3.73 20.67
CA ILE A 233 -0.58 -3.26 20.10
C ILE A 233 0.34 -2.60 21.13
N TYR A 234 0.09 -2.81 22.42
CA TYR A 234 0.74 -2.01 23.47
C TYR A 234 2.22 -2.33 23.65
N ASP A 235 2.65 -3.52 23.25
CA ASP A 235 4.04 -3.98 23.25
C ASP A 235 4.77 -3.72 21.93
N HIS A 236 4.16 -3.01 20.97
CA HIS A 236 4.86 -2.50 19.80
C HIS A 236 5.76 -1.33 20.17
N GLU A 237 6.96 -1.32 19.61
CA GLU A 237 7.84 -0.16 19.58
C GLU A 237 7.62 0.61 18.27
N ILE A 238 7.30 1.89 18.37
CA ILE A 238 7.00 2.76 17.22
C ILE A 238 7.98 3.93 17.18
N SER A 239 8.49 4.26 15.99
CA SER A 239 9.16 5.53 15.71
C SER A 239 8.67 6.14 14.40
N ILE A 240 8.51 7.46 14.34
CA ILE A 240 8.10 8.22 13.15
C ILE A 240 9.09 9.37 12.95
N GLU A 241 9.65 9.48 11.75
CA GLU A 241 10.65 10.47 11.35
C GLU A 241 9.98 11.82 11.01
N ALA A 242 9.37 12.45 12.02
CA ALA A 242 8.64 13.71 11.87
C ALA A 242 8.96 14.68 13.02
N ASP A 243 9.33 15.91 12.67
CA ASP A 243 9.56 17.00 13.64
C ASP A 243 8.27 17.78 13.97
N SER A 244 7.20 17.55 13.20
CA SER A 244 5.91 18.20 13.43
C SER A 244 4.73 17.27 13.17
N TYR A 245 3.59 17.63 13.72
CA TYR A 245 2.31 16.97 13.52
C TYR A 245 1.20 18.01 13.33
N LEU A 246 0.01 17.54 12.95
CA LEU A 246 -1.17 18.40 12.80
C LEU A 246 -2.13 18.20 13.99
N PRO A 247 -2.20 19.17 14.93
CA PRO A 247 -3.29 19.23 15.89
C PRO A 247 -4.64 19.30 15.17
N VAL A 248 -5.64 18.64 15.75
CA VAL A 248 -6.98 18.57 15.18
C VAL A 248 -8.03 19.14 16.13
N ASP A 249 -9.12 19.61 15.57
CA ASP A 249 -10.29 20.02 16.33
C ASP A 249 -11.15 18.82 16.81
N SER A 250 -12.26 19.12 17.49
CA SER A 250 -13.21 18.12 17.99
C SER A 250 -13.82 17.21 16.91
N THR A 251 -13.77 17.63 15.65
CA THR A 251 -14.26 16.88 14.48
C THR A 251 -13.15 16.18 13.69
N LYS A 252 -11.92 16.19 14.24
CA LYS A 252 -10.70 15.60 13.66
C LYS A 252 -10.23 16.30 12.38
N ILE A 253 -10.60 17.56 12.18
CA ILE A 253 -10.04 18.41 11.11
C ILE A 253 -8.79 19.10 11.63
N PRO A 254 -7.66 19.13 10.88
CA PRO A 254 -6.50 19.92 11.26
C PRO A 254 -6.86 21.38 11.52
N THR A 255 -6.39 21.93 12.62
CA THR A 255 -6.63 23.34 12.98
C THR A 255 -6.00 24.31 11.97
N GLY A 256 -5.00 23.83 11.21
CA GLY A 256 -4.13 24.62 10.35
C GLY A 256 -2.76 24.88 10.98
N GLU A 257 -2.61 24.62 12.29
CA GLU A 257 -1.31 24.64 12.96
C GLU A 257 -0.44 23.46 12.50
N VAL A 258 0.86 23.72 12.32
CA VAL A 258 1.90 22.69 12.16
C VAL A 258 2.74 22.73 13.43
N ALA A 259 2.39 21.88 14.40
CA ALA A 259 2.96 21.93 15.75
C ALA A 259 4.22 21.07 15.84
N ALA A 260 5.25 21.58 16.52
CA ALA A 260 6.45 20.81 16.78
C ALA A 260 6.15 19.63 17.71
N VAL A 261 6.75 18.47 17.45
CA VAL A 261 6.58 17.30 18.32
C VAL A 261 7.36 17.41 19.63
N GLN A 262 8.44 18.19 19.63
CA GLN A 262 9.39 18.29 20.75
C GLN A 262 8.69 18.57 22.09
N GLY A 263 8.93 17.70 23.07
CA GLY A 263 8.38 17.85 24.42
C GLY A 263 6.91 17.45 24.58
N THR A 264 6.29 16.91 23.52
CA THR A 264 4.90 16.44 23.55
C THR A 264 4.83 14.90 23.50
N GLY A 265 3.63 14.34 23.72
CA GLY A 265 3.38 12.91 23.48
C GLY A 265 3.44 12.51 22.00
N PHE A 266 3.58 13.47 21.09
CA PHE A 266 3.78 13.25 19.65
C PHE A 266 5.25 13.14 19.27
N ASP A 267 6.21 13.29 20.21
CA ASP A 267 7.61 13.03 19.91
C ASP A 267 7.88 11.53 19.81
N LEU A 268 7.73 11.00 18.59
CA LEU A 268 7.96 9.60 18.23
C LEU A 268 9.25 9.44 17.42
N ARG A 269 10.15 10.44 17.38
CA ARG A 269 11.39 10.35 16.59
C ARG A 269 12.35 9.29 17.11
N GLN A 270 12.26 8.97 18.40
CA GLN A 270 12.93 7.82 19.01
C GLN A 270 11.92 6.69 19.22
N PRO A 271 12.33 5.42 19.11
CA PRO A 271 11.45 4.29 19.39
C PRO A 271 10.86 4.36 20.79
N VAL A 272 9.54 4.21 20.89
CA VAL A 272 8.81 4.13 22.16
C VAL A 272 7.91 2.91 22.21
N GLU A 273 7.85 2.23 23.36
CA GLU A 273 6.83 1.20 23.62
C GLU A 273 5.47 1.88 23.75
N LEU A 274 4.55 1.53 22.85
CA LEU A 274 3.32 2.28 22.62
C LEU A 274 2.44 2.38 23.87
N GLY A 275 2.24 1.27 24.59
CA GLY A 275 1.43 1.24 25.82
C GLY A 275 1.96 2.16 26.91
N LYS A 276 3.27 2.09 27.21
CA LYS A 276 3.92 2.98 28.20
C LYS A 276 3.86 4.44 27.77
N HIS A 277 4.03 4.72 26.48
CA HIS A 277 4.01 6.08 25.97
C HIS A 277 2.62 6.70 26.06
N LEU A 278 1.58 5.97 25.65
CA LEU A 278 0.18 6.39 25.80
C LEU A 278 -0.15 6.67 27.27
N GLN A 279 0.23 5.77 28.18
CA GLN A 279 0.01 5.95 29.62
C GLN A 279 0.73 7.19 30.16
N LYS A 280 2.02 7.37 29.82
CA LYS A 280 2.86 8.48 30.30
C LYS A 280 2.27 9.84 29.94
N PHE A 281 1.72 9.98 28.75
CA PHE A 281 1.16 11.23 28.25
C PHE A 281 -0.36 11.35 28.41
N GLY A 282 -1.02 10.36 29.02
CA GLY A 282 -2.47 10.35 29.21
C GLY A 282 -3.24 10.36 27.88
N LEU A 283 -2.70 9.72 26.84
CA LEU A 283 -3.29 9.66 25.52
C LEU A 283 -4.19 8.43 25.38
N ASP A 284 -5.36 8.61 24.76
CA ASP A 284 -6.27 7.50 24.46
C ASP A 284 -5.89 6.73 23.18
N GLY A 285 -4.86 7.18 22.46
CA GLY A 285 -4.45 6.67 21.16
C GLY A 285 -4.03 7.81 20.22
N PHE A 286 -3.55 7.45 19.03
CA PHE A 286 -3.27 8.38 17.95
C PHE A 286 -4.33 8.26 16.84
N ASP A 287 -4.65 9.41 16.24
CA ASP A 287 -5.40 9.56 14.99
C ASP A 287 -4.96 10.90 14.37
N HIS A 288 -3.67 11.01 14.08
CA HIS A 288 -3.05 12.27 13.69
C HIS A 288 -2.10 12.08 12.49
N ASN A 289 -2.02 13.13 11.68
CA ASN A 289 -1.04 13.23 10.62
C ASN A 289 0.28 13.76 11.18
N PHE A 290 1.35 13.00 10.98
CA PHE A 290 2.72 13.42 11.21
C PHE A 290 3.26 14.02 9.91
N CYS A 291 3.89 15.18 10.02
CA CYS A 291 4.45 15.92 8.89
C CYS A 291 5.86 15.41 8.62
N LEU A 292 6.00 14.64 7.54
CA LEU A 292 7.29 14.11 7.09
C LEU A 292 8.09 15.22 6.38
N GLN A 293 9.40 15.00 6.25
CA GLN A 293 10.22 15.86 5.42
C GLN A 293 9.71 15.79 3.97
N GLN A 294 9.48 16.94 3.35
CA GLN A 294 8.97 17.01 1.97
C GLN A 294 10.07 16.65 0.98
N GLU A 295 10.26 15.35 0.76
CA GLU A 295 11.14 14.83 -0.27
C GLU A 295 10.33 14.21 -1.41
N GLN A 296 10.63 14.58 -2.65
CA GLN A 296 10.08 13.88 -3.82
C GLN A 296 10.67 12.46 -3.98
N ALA A 297 11.77 12.17 -3.28
CA ALA A 297 12.45 10.89 -3.28
C ALA A 297 11.93 9.96 -2.17
N ARG A 298 12.27 8.68 -2.30
CA ARG A 298 12.05 7.68 -1.26
C ARG A 298 12.79 8.09 0.01
N HIS A 299 12.05 8.26 1.10
CA HIS A 299 12.59 8.51 2.43
C HIS A 299 11.91 7.61 3.46
N LEU A 300 12.58 7.38 4.59
CA LEU A 300 12.01 6.64 5.70
C LEU A 300 10.97 7.51 6.43
N ALA A 301 9.77 6.96 6.64
CA ALA A 301 8.70 7.62 7.37
C ALA A 301 8.52 7.08 8.80
N ALA A 302 8.55 5.75 8.96
CA ALA A 302 8.28 5.13 10.23
C ALA A 302 8.94 3.75 10.38
N ARG A 303 9.10 3.32 11.63
CA ARG A 303 9.43 1.94 11.99
C ARG A 303 8.46 1.44 13.03
N ALA A 304 8.06 0.18 12.89
CA ALA A 304 7.31 -0.56 13.89
C ALA A 304 8.04 -1.87 14.19
N ARG A 305 8.19 -2.20 15.47
CA ARG A 305 8.79 -3.47 15.92
C ARG A 305 7.89 -4.12 16.95
N HIS A 306 7.89 -5.44 16.98
CA HIS A 306 7.30 -6.21 18.05
C HIS A 306 8.38 -7.12 18.66
N PRO A 307 9.05 -6.66 19.73
CA PRO A 307 10.19 -7.37 20.32
C PRO A 307 9.93 -8.84 20.69
N PRO A 308 8.74 -9.27 21.14
CA PRO A 308 8.49 -10.68 21.45
C PRO A 308 8.58 -11.61 20.23
N THR A 309 7.99 -11.22 19.07
CA THR A 309 8.06 -12.05 17.84
C THR A 309 9.31 -11.78 17.02
N GLY A 310 10.00 -10.66 17.28
CA GLY A 310 11.12 -10.18 16.48
C GLY A 310 10.71 -9.58 15.15
N ARG A 311 9.41 -9.52 14.82
CA ARG A 311 8.96 -8.92 13.55
C ARG A 311 9.15 -7.41 13.58
N ALA A 312 9.63 -6.88 12.48
CA ALA A 312 9.82 -5.46 12.26
C ALA A 312 9.31 -5.05 10.87
N MET A 313 8.89 -3.80 10.77
CA MET A 313 8.46 -3.16 9.53
C MET A 313 9.04 -1.76 9.48
N GLU A 314 9.69 -1.42 8.37
CA GLU A 314 9.99 -0.04 8.00
C GLU A 314 9.02 0.42 6.92
N VAL A 315 8.57 1.66 7.02
CA VAL A 315 7.73 2.32 6.02
C VAL A 315 8.57 3.41 5.37
N HIS A 316 8.81 3.27 4.07
CA HIS A 316 9.40 4.32 3.25
C HIS A 316 8.33 4.90 2.33
N THR A 317 8.44 6.15 1.92
CA THR A 317 7.44 6.78 1.05
C THR A 317 7.99 7.95 0.25
N THR A 318 7.20 8.44 -0.70
CA THR A 318 7.37 9.76 -1.35
C THR A 318 6.31 10.77 -0.90
N GLN A 319 5.45 10.41 0.06
CA GLN A 319 4.38 11.26 0.56
C GLN A 319 4.88 12.25 1.64
N PRO A 320 4.27 13.44 1.75
CA PRO A 320 4.72 14.46 2.72
C PRO A 320 4.17 14.23 4.14
N GLY A 321 3.34 13.21 4.35
CA GLY A 321 2.74 12.93 5.65
C GLY A 321 2.42 11.46 5.85
N ILE A 322 2.17 11.10 7.10
CA ILE A 322 1.72 9.77 7.50
C ILE A 322 0.66 9.89 8.58
N GLN A 323 -0.53 9.35 8.34
CA GLN A 323 -1.53 9.17 9.39
C GLN A 323 -1.09 8.01 10.27
N PHE A 324 -0.91 8.27 11.56
CA PHE A 324 -0.77 7.20 12.55
C PHE A 324 -2.07 7.09 13.33
N TYR A 325 -2.76 5.98 13.12
CA TYR A 325 -4.04 5.68 13.75
C TYR A 325 -3.95 4.36 14.53
N THR A 326 -4.25 4.37 15.82
CA THR A 326 -4.10 3.20 16.70
C THR A 326 -5.37 2.37 16.85
N GLY A 327 -6.27 2.37 15.86
CA GLY A 327 -7.45 1.51 15.91
C GLY A 327 -8.46 1.88 17.02
N ASN A 328 -8.56 3.17 17.35
CA ASN A 328 -9.29 3.69 18.51
C ASN A 328 -10.80 3.37 18.48
N ASN A 329 -11.38 3.28 17.27
CA ASN A 329 -12.82 3.06 17.07
C ASN A 329 -13.18 1.59 16.83
N LEU A 330 -12.21 0.66 16.88
CA LEU A 330 -12.52 -0.76 16.93
C LEU A 330 -13.19 -1.06 18.27
N ASP A 331 -14.29 -1.80 18.27
CA ASP A 331 -15.13 -2.03 19.45
C ASP A 331 -15.31 -3.52 19.79
N GLY A 332 -14.71 -4.42 19.01
CA GLY A 332 -14.88 -5.86 19.16
C GLY A 332 -16.19 -6.41 18.64
N SER A 333 -16.95 -5.66 17.84
CA SER A 333 -18.17 -6.16 17.18
C SER A 333 -17.88 -6.93 15.89
N LEU A 334 -16.74 -6.67 15.24
CA LEU A 334 -16.35 -7.28 13.98
C LEU A 334 -15.68 -8.64 14.22
N LYS A 335 -16.15 -9.66 13.49
CA LYS A 335 -15.52 -10.97 13.39
C LYS A 335 -14.65 -11.02 12.14
N GLY A 336 -13.35 -11.01 12.35
CA GLY A 336 -12.33 -11.09 11.32
C GLY A 336 -11.96 -12.51 10.92
N LYS A 337 -10.73 -12.63 10.40
CA LYS A 337 -10.14 -13.89 9.94
C LYS A 337 -10.04 -14.91 11.08
N GLY A 338 -10.41 -16.15 10.83
CA GLY A 338 -10.45 -17.21 11.83
C GLY A 338 -11.44 -16.95 12.98
N ALA A 339 -12.46 -16.12 12.73
CA ALA A 339 -13.44 -15.66 13.73
C ALA A 339 -12.85 -14.88 14.92
N VAL A 340 -11.62 -14.36 14.76
CA VAL A 340 -11.00 -13.43 15.72
C VAL A 340 -11.85 -12.16 15.82
N VAL A 341 -11.95 -11.61 17.03
CA VAL A 341 -12.61 -10.32 17.27
C VAL A 341 -11.55 -9.22 17.34
N TYR A 342 -11.84 -8.06 16.74
CA TYR A 342 -10.93 -6.91 16.72
C TYR A 342 -11.39 -5.81 17.70
N PRO A 343 -10.89 -5.79 18.95
CA PRO A 343 -11.20 -4.74 19.92
C PRO A 343 -10.41 -3.46 19.66
N LYS A 344 -10.74 -2.41 20.42
CA LYS A 344 -9.97 -1.16 20.48
C LYS A 344 -8.47 -1.46 20.64
N HIS A 345 -7.66 -0.83 19.80
CA HIS A 345 -6.20 -0.96 19.78
C HIS A 345 -5.68 -2.35 19.41
N SER A 346 -6.48 -3.22 18.76
CA SER A 346 -5.96 -4.50 18.25
C SER A 346 -5.01 -4.37 17.06
N ALA A 347 -4.92 -3.19 16.44
CA ALA A 347 -4.02 -2.90 15.33
C ALA A 347 -3.80 -1.39 15.15
N PHE A 348 -2.79 -1.02 14.36
CA PHE A 348 -2.52 0.35 13.95
C PHE A 348 -2.44 0.51 12.42
N CYS A 349 -2.68 1.71 11.92
CA CYS A 349 -2.50 2.09 10.52
C CYS A 349 -1.35 3.10 10.39
N LEU A 350 -0.66 3.03 9.26
CA LEU A 350 0.43 3.91 8.86
C LEU A 350 0.15 4.38 7.43
N GLU A 351 -0.83 5.27 7.28
CA GLU A 351 -1.34 5.70 5.98
C GLU A 351 -0.46 6.85 5.47
N THR A 352 0.50 6.54 4.60
CA THR A 352 1.32 7.55 3.91
C THR A 352 0.43 8.34 2.95
N GLN A 353 0.42 9.67 3.06
CA GLN A 353 -0.58 10.50 2.38
C GLN A 353 -0.10 11.96 2.26
N ASN A 354 -0.81 12.77 1.48
CA ASN A 354 -0.83 14.21 1.68
C ASN A 354 -1.65 14.57 2.94
N TRP A 355 -1.44 15.77 3.48
CA TRP A 355 -2.02 16.20 4.74
C TRP A 355 -3.55 16.32 4.65
N PRO A 356 -4.30 15.93 5.70
CA PRO A 356 -5.75 16.05 5.72
C PRO A 356 -6.21 17.50 5.53
N ASP A 357 -7.34 17.68 4.86
CA ASP A 357 -7.94 19.00 4.57
C ASP A 357 -7.02 19.97 3.81
N ALA A 358 -5.94 19.49 3.17
CA ALA A 358 -4.98 20.34 2.44
C ALA A 358 -5.64 21.19 1.34
N VAL A 359 -6.71 20.70 0.71
CA VAL A 359 -7.48 21.46 -0.30
C VAL A 359 -8.05 22.79 0.25
N ASN A 360 -8.24 22.89 1.56
CA ASN A 360 -8.76 24.08 2.25
C ASN A 360 -7.69 24.83 3.05
N LYS A 361 -6.42 24.41 2.99
CA LYS A 361 -5.32 24.94 3.79
C LYS A 361 -4.16 25.31 2.85
N PRO A 362 -4.11 26.54 2.32
CA PRO A 362 -3.17 26.91 1.26
C PRO A 362 -1.68 26.75 1.60
N HIS A 363 -1.31 26.71 2.88
CA HIS A 363 0.05 26.50 3.36
C HIS A 363 0.41 25.01 3.58
N PHE A 364 -0.53 24.09 3.38
CA PHE A 364 -0.27 22.64 3.35
C PHE A 364 0.26 22.23 1.96
N PRO A 365 0.87 21.03 1.82
CA PRO A 365 1.34 20.57 0.51
C PRO A 365 0.18 20.50 -0.51
N ASN A 366 0.43 20.94 -1.74
CA ASN A 366 -0.60 20.99 -2.79
C ASN A 366 -1.19 19.59 -3.05
N THR A 367 -2.51 19.51 -3.12
CA THR A 367 -3.28 18.28 -3.40
C THR A 367 -3.96 18.30 -4.76
N LEU A 368 -3.92 19.43 -5.47
CA LEU A 368 -4.55 19.56 -6.77
C LEU A 368 -3.69 18.88 -7.85
N LEU A 369 -4.32 18.02 -8.64
CA LEU A 369 -3.79 17.49 -9.89
C LEU A 369 -4.40 18.25 -11.05
N HIS A 370 -3.58 18.77 -11.97
CA HIS A 370 -4.04 19.46 -13.17
C HIS A 370 -4.01 18.56 -14.41
N PRO A 371 -4.85 18.83 -15.43
CA PRO A 371 -4.74 18.14 -16.71
C PRO A 371 -3.34 18.28 -17.32
N GLY A 372 -2.76 17.17 -17.77
CA GLY A 372 -1.39 17.11 -18.31
C GLY A 372 -0.32 16.82 -17.26
N GLU A 373 -0.64 16.87 -15.97
CA GLU A 373 0.23 16.39 -14.89
C GLU A 373 -0.03 14.92 -14.58
N GLU A 374 0.92 14.30 -13.89
CA GLU A 374 0.81 12.94 -13.38
C GLU A 374 0.96 12.96 -11.85
N TYR A 375 -0.02 12.39 -11.15
CA TYR A 375 0.14 12.02 -9.74
C TYR A 375 0.97 10.74 -9.69
N ASN A 376 2.05 10.71 -8.92
CA ASN A 376 2.88 9.51 -8.77
C ASN A 376 3.50 9.45 -7.37
N HIS A 377 2.94 8.59 -6.52
CA HIS A 377 3.45 8.37 -5.17
C HIS A 377 3.67 6.88 -4.90
N THR A 378 4.69 6.56 -4.11
CA THR A 378 5.00 5.17 -3.76
C THR A 378 5.23 5.05 -2.27
N THR A 379 4.78 3.94 -1.71
CA THR A 379 5.06 3.51 -0.34
C THR A 379 5.64 2.12 -0.36
N TRP A 380 6.70 1.92 0.42
CA TRP A 380 7.39 0.64 0.56
C TRP A 380 7.27 0.18 2.00
N LEU A 381 6.73 -1.03 2.17
CA LEU A 381 6.69 -1.75 3.44
C LEU A 381 7.82 -2.78 3.41
N VAL A 382 8.88 -2.51 4.16
CA VAL A 382 10.07 -3.37 4.24
C VAL A 382 10.00 -4.17 5.52
N PHE A 383 9.84 -5.50 5.40
CA PHE A 383 9.72 -6.38 6.56
C PHE A 383 11.07 -6.97 6.92
N SER A 384 11.31 -7.15 8.22
CA SER A 384 12.51 -7.82 8.70
C SER A 384 12.23 -8.57 10.00
N THR A 385 13.19 -9.38 10.42
CA THR A 385 13.15 -10.12 11.67
C THR A 385 14.42 -9.82 12.45
N ALA A 386 14.29 -9.45 13.72
CA ALA A 386 15.39 -9.12 14.64
C ALA A 386 15.33 -9.95 15.93
#